data_AF-A0A7S2M3Y1-F1
#
_entry.id   AF-A0A7S2M3Y1-F1
#
_cell.length_a   1.000
_cell.length_b   1.000
_cell.length_c   1.000
_cell.angle_alpha   90.00
_cell.angle_beta   90.00
_cell.angle_gamma   90.00
#
_symmetry.space_group_name_H-M   'P 1'
#
loop_
_entity.id
_entity.type
_entity.pdbx_description
1 polymer ?
#
loop_
_entity_poly.entity_id
_entity_poly.type
_entity_poly.pdbx_seq_one_letter_code
_entity_poly.pdbx_strand_id
1 'polypeptide(L)'
;MIVDEEWAQGRQRQVDDPSRDDGRPVEGGLEQDDIRLHILEFSRTPKAFHDALDSDDDLVACTAALDLEGCIPVTGPKIYVAPWEYRRAVPHALGLQSRFVVASERYVEIVLAAARGIKGAEKVHEKRENRREIAAGSRVEVTGLVNKKELNGCSGVVLRYVQSRARWAVRIIADKREVMILPENLRLGDNELLVKNTFIHIQPRSMASVSVSAQTC
;
A
#
# COMPACT_ATOMS: atom_id res chain seq x y z
N MET A 1 20.69 27.95 24.66
CA MET A 1 20.39 27.64 23.25
C MET A 1 19.12 26.81 23.27
N ILE A 2 18.00 27.50 23.09
CA ILE A 2 16.65 26.93 23.08
C ILE A 2 16.36 26.70 21.60
N VAL A 3 16.02 25.47 21.24
CA VAL A 3 15.70 25.08 19.85
C VAL A 3 14.18 25.01 19.77
N ASP A 4 13.62 25.79 18.85
CA ASP A 4 12.21 26.09 18.70
C ASP A 4 11.30 24.86 18.46
N GLU A 5 10.31 24.70 19.33
CA GLU A 5 9.09 23.90 19.14
C GLU A 5 8.10 24.68 18.27
N GLU A 6 8.14 24.47 16.95
CA GLU A 6 7.31 25.22 15.99
C GLU A 6 6.37 24.33 15.15
N TRP A 7 5.71 23.35 15.78
CA TRP A 7 4.69 22.50 15.11
C TRP A 7 3.28 22.58 15.72
N ALA A 8 3.01 23.54 16.61
CA ALA A 8 1.76 23.58 17.40
C ALA A 8 0.87 24.84 17.25
N GLN A 9 0.99 25.66 16.20
CA GLN A 9 0.14 26.86 16.04
C GLN A 9 -0.44 27.01 14.64
N GLY A 10 -1.64 26.46 14.47
CA GLY A 10 -2.48 26.64 13.30
C GLY A 10 -3.96 26.62 13.66
N ARG A 11 -4.36 27.32 14.74
CA ARG A 11 -5.76 27.61 15.05
C ARG A 11 -5.89 28.93 15.83
N GLN A 12 -6.92 29.70 15.47
CA GLN A 12 -7.37 30.98 16.03
C GLN A 12 -6.60 32.27 15.64
N ARG A 13 -7.09 32.96 14.60
CA ARG A 13 -7.78 34.27 14.72
C ARG A 13 -8.76 34.42 13.56
N GLN A 14 -9.97 33.88 13.73
CA GLN A 14 -11.10 34.24 12.89
C GLN A 14 -11.87 35.31 13.68
N VAL A 15 -11.92 36.51 13.12
CA VAL A 15 -12.72 37.62 13.63
C VAL A 15 -14.18 37.26 13.40
N ASP A 16 -14.97 37.24 14.47
CA ASP A 16 -16.41 37.00 14.43
C ASP A 16 -17.12 38.11 13.63
N ASP A 17 -17.75 37.76 12.52
CA ASP A 17 -18.75 38.56 11.81
C ASP A 17 -20.11 37.83 11.90
N PRO A 18 -21.03 38.25 12.78
CA PRO A 18 -22.26 37.53 13.04
C PRO A 18 -23.42 38.13 12.24
N SER A 19 -23.45 37.98 10.91
CA SER A 19 -24.63 38.31 10.09
C SER A 19 -24.57 37.76 8.67
N ARG A 20 -24.83 36.46 8.49
CA ARG A 20 -25.70 35.95 7.41
C ARG A 20 -25.90 34.44 7.51
N ASP A 21 -27.10 34.10 7.94
CA ASP A 21 -27.79 32.85 7.68
C ASP A 21 -27.96 32.65 6.17
N ASP A 22 -27.44 31.54 5.65
CA ASP A 22 -28.02 30.82 4.53
C ASP A 22 -27.57 29.36 4.67
N GLY A 23 -28.42 28.57 5.34
CA GLY A 23 -28.28 27.13 5.54
C GLY A 23 -28.14 26.35 4.24
N ARG A 24 -26.92 26.23 3.74
CA ARG A 24 -26.50 25.10 2.90
C ARG A 24 -25.60 24.20 3.74
N PRO A 25 -25.94 22.91 3.94
CA PRO A 25 -24.93 21.96 4.35
C PRO A 25 -23.92 21.93 3.20
N VAL A 26 -22.77 22.55 3.42
CA VAL A 26 -21.58 22.21 2.66
C VAL A 26 -21.37 20.75 3.00
N GLU A 27 -21.86 19.84 2.15
CA GLU A 27 -21.28 18.52 2.02
C GLU A 27 -19.83 18.78 1.65
N GLY A 28 -19.02 19.03 2.67
CA GLY A 28 -17.59 18.84 2.63
C GLY A 28 -17.45 17.36 2.38
N GLY A 29 -17.52 16.99 1.09
CA GLY A 29 -16.90 15.80 0.59
C GLY A 29 -15.47 15.91 1.06
N LEU A 30 -15.21 15.33 2.24
CA LEU A 30 -13.89 14.91 2.64
C LEU A 30 -13.45 14.11 1.43
N GLU A 31 -12.64 14.73 0.57
CA GLU A 31 -11.84 14.01 -0.40
C GLU A 31 -11.20 12.92 0.46
N GLN A 32 -11.75 11.71 0.32
CA GLN A 32 -11.27 10.57 1.07
C GLN A 32 -9.91 10.34 0.47
N ASP A 33 -8.91 10.98 1.08
CA ASP A 33 -7.54 10.95 0.60
C ASP A 33 -7.24 9.50 0.28
N ASP A 34 -6.87 9.30 -0.97
CA ASP A 34 -6.73 7.98 -1.56
C ASP A 34 -5.44 7.39 -0.99
N ILE A 35 -5.53 6.86 0.23
CA ILE A 35 -4.35 6.38 0.96
C ILE A 35 -3.75 5.22 0.17
N ARG A 36 -2.52 5.44 -0.29
CA ARG A 36 -1.66 4.46 -0.96
C ARG A 36 -0.71 3.85 0.05
N LEU A 37 -0.92 2.58 0.34
CA LEU A 37 -0.05 1.78 1.18
C LEU A 37 0.81 0.86 0.33
N HIS A 38 2.09 0.77 0.67
CA HIS A 38 3.05 -0.12 0.06
C HIS A 38 3.47 -1.19 1.06
N ILE A 39 3.41 -2.45 0.63
CA ILE A 39 4.03 -3.57 1.33
C ILE A 39 5.35 -3.87 0.64
N LEU A 40 6.44 -3.60 1.34
CA LEU A 40 7.81 -3.83 0.90
C LEU A 40 8.32 -5.14 1.50
N GLU A 41 8.82 -6.07 0.69
CA GLU A 41 9.53 -7.26 1.20
C GLU A 41 11.04 -7.06 1.06
N PHE A 42 11.79 -7.39 2.12
CA PHE A 42 13.23 -7.41 2.11
C PHE A 42 13.78 -8.83 2.11
N SER A 43 14.97 -9.01 1.54
CA SER A 43 15.60 -10.32 1.43
C SER A 43 15.92 -10.97 2.76
N ARG A 44 16.27 -10.18 3.78
CA ARG A 44 16.61 -10.59 5.14
C ARG A 44 16.31 -9.45 6.12
N THR A 45 16.33 -9.74 7.42
CA THR A 45 16.18 -8.77 8.52
C THR A 45 17.25 -8.96 9.58
N PRO A 46 18.52 -8.65 9.27
CA PRO A 46 19.57 -8.62 10.28
C PRO A 46 19.32 -7.50 11.29
N LYS A 47 20.05 -7.50 12.41
CA LYS A 47 19.91 -6.46 13.42
C LYS A 47 20.13 -5.06 12.83
N ALA A 48 21.13 -4.90 11.97
CA ALA A 48 21.41 -3.63 11.29
C ALA A 48 20.23 -3.11 10.45
N PHE A 49 19.30 -3.97 10.01
CA PHE A 49 18.08 -3.52 9.34
C PHE A 49 17.12 -2.82 10.30
N HIS A 50 16.89 -3.40 11.47
CA HIS A 50 16.06 -2.75 12.48
C HIS A 50 16.73 -1.50 13.01
N ASP A 51 18.02 -1.55 13.33
CA ASP A 51 18.79 -0.40 13.81
C ASP A 51 18.75 0.76 12.79
N ALA A 52 18.88 0.48 11.49
CA ALA A 52 18.80 1.51 10.45
C ALA A 52 17.42 2.18 10.37
N LEU A 53 16.34 1.41 10.52
CA LEU A 53 14.99 1.98 10.52
C LEU A 53 14.65 2.71 11.82
N ASP A 54 15.19 2.25 12.95
CA ASP A 54 14.93 2.82 14.28
C ASP A 54 15.87 4.00 14.60
N SER A 55 16.82 4.33 13.72
CA SER A 55 17.72 5.49 13.84
C SER A 55 17.42 6.62 12.85
N ASP A 56 16.48 6.43 11.93
CA ASP A 56 16.08 7.45 10.96
C ASP A 56 15.08 8.43 11.60
N ASP A 57 15.38 9.73 11.58
CA ASP A 57 14.62 10.76 12.31
C ASP A 57 13.13 10.77 11.91
N ASP A 58 12.82 10.63 10.63
CA ASP A 58 11.44 10.67 10.11
C ASP A 58 10.66 9.40 10.51
N LEU A 59 11.31 8.24 10.51
CA LEU A 59 10.71 6.96 10.91
C LEU A 59 10.53 6.87 12.43
N VAL A 60 11.46 7.44 13.20
CA VAL A 60 11.36 7.58 14.66
C VAL A 60 10.20 8.51 15.01
N ALA A 61 10.10 9.67 14.36
CA ALA A 61 8.98 10.59 14.54
C ALA A 61 7.64 9.94 14.17
N CYS A 62 7.60 9.13 13.10
CA CYS A 62 6.42 8.34 12.74
C CYS A 62 6.02 7.37 13.86
N THR A 63 6.98 6.61 14.39
CA THR A 63 6.73 5.62 15.45
C THR A 63 6.22 6.30 16.72
N ALA A 64 6.86 7.41 17.13
CA ALA A 64 6.43 8.20 18.28
C ALA A 64 5.01 8.76 18.13
N ALA A 65 4.64 9.21 16.92
CA ALA A 65 3.28 9.68 16.65
C ALA A 65 2.23 8.55 16.74
N LEU A 66 2.58 7.33 16.33
CA LEU A 66 1.71 6.16 16.49
C LEU A 66 1.53 5.81 17.97
N ASP A 67 2.62 5.81 18.74
CA ASP A 67 2.59 5.51 20.17
C ASP A 67 1.74 6.53 20.95
N LEU A 68 1.87 7.83 20.62
CA LEU A 68 1.09 8.90 21.24
C LEU A 68 -0.43 8.72 21.05
N GLU A 69 -0.83 8.19 19.90
CA GLU A 69 -2.23 7.91 19.55
C GLU A 69 -2.72 6.54 20.06
N GLY A 70 -1.88 5.84 20.85
CA GLY A 70 -2.20 4.53 21.40
C GLY A 70 -2.31 3.43 20.33
N CYS A 71 -1.65 3.60 19.19
CA CYS A 71 -1.64 2.61 18.11
C CYS A 71 -0.81 1.39 18.54
N ILE A 72 -1.47 0.27 18.83
CA ILE A 72 -0.80 -0.94 19.31
C ILE A 72 0.05 -1.53 18.18
N PRO A 73 1.38 -1.66 18.34
CA PRO A 73 2.24 -2.25 17.32
C PRO A 73 1.85 -3.71 17.05
N VAL A 74 1.85 -4.09 15.77
CA VAL A 74 1.63 -5.48 15.37
C VAL A 74 2.93 -6.28 15.49
N THR A 75 2.83 -7.54 15.89
CA THR A 75 3.96 -8.47 15.81
C THR A 75 4.27 -8.78 14.35
N GLY A 76 5.54 -8.67 13.96
CA GLY A 76 6.01 -9.01 12.62
C GLY A 76 6.58 -7.79 11.91
N PRO A 77 5.87 -7.23 10.90
CA PRO A 77 6.39 -6.15 10.06
C PRO A 77 6.48 -4.82 10.81
N LYS A 78 7.35 -3.92 10.35
CA LYS A 78 7.30 -2.50 10.75
C LYS A 78 6.19 -1.78 9.97
N ILE A 79 5.51 -0.84 10.62
CA ILE A 79 4.47 -0.02 10.01
C ILE A 79 4.87 1.46 10.10
N TYR A 80 4.97 2.13 8.96
CA TYR A 80 5.25 3.56 8.85
C TYR A 80 4.12 4.26 8.11
N VAL A 81 3.17 4.79 8.86
CA VAL A 81 1.99 5.49 8.35
C VAL A 81 1.61 6.58 9.33
N ALA A 82 0.86 7.59 8.89
CA ALA A 82 0.31 8.57 9.79
C ALA A 82 -0.71 7.92 10.77
N PRO A 83 -0.94 8.47 11.96
CA PRO A 83 -1.82 7.82 12.95
C PRO A 83 -3.25 7.53 12.48
N TRP A 84 -3.87 8.48 11.78
CA TRP A 84 -5.17 8.32 11.11
C TRP A 84 -5.20 7.22 10.03
N GLU A 85 -4.06 6.87 9.43
CA GLU A 85 -3.92 5.78 8.45
C GLU A 85 -3.69 4.42 9.11
N TYR A 86 -3.26 4.38 10.38
CA TYR A 86 -2.83 3.17 11.08
C TYR A 86 -3.89 2.07 11.07
N ARG A 87 -5.14 2.42 11.38
CA ARG A 87 -6.26 1.47 11.36
C ARG A 87 -6.50 0.84 9.97
N ARG A 88 -6.13 1.54 8.89
CA ARG A 88 -6.21 1.03 7.51
C ARG A 88 -5.03 0.13 7.19
N ALA A 89 -3.85 0.40 7.74
CA ALA A 89 -2.63 -0.33 7.46
C ALA A 89 -2.52 -1.66 8.23
N VAL A 90 -2.90 -1.69 9.51
CA VAL A 90 -2.80 -2.87 10.39
C VAL A 90 -3.32 -4.16 9.74
N PRO A 91 -4.51 -4.19 9.13
CA PRO A 91 -5.04 -5.43 8.61
C PRO A 91 -4.24 -6.01 7.44
N HIS A 92 -3.46 -5.17 6.74
CA HIS A 92 -2.52 -5.61 5.70
C HIS A 92 -1.17 -6.08 6.24
N ALA A 93 -0.88 -5.73 7.50
CA ALA A 93 0.31 -6.15 8.22
C ALA A 93 0.12 -7.49 8.96
N LEU A 94 -1.12 -7.86 9.29
CA LEU A 94 -1.44 -9.09 10.02
C LEU A 94 -0.92 -10.34 9.28
N GLY A 95 -0.18 -11.18 10.01
CA GLY A 95 0.38 -12.42 9.48
C GLY A 95 1.60 -12.25 8.58
N LEU A 96 2.01 -11.01 8.28
CA LEU A 96 3.30 -10.77 7.62
C LEU A 96 4.46 -11.06 8.58
N GLN A 97 5.59 -11.48 8.03
CA GLN A 97 6.82 -11.70 8.79
C GLN A 97 7.60 -10.39 8.96
N SER A 98 8.61 -10.38 9.83
CA SER A 98 9.43 -9.19 10.10
C SER A 98 10.18 -8.63 8.90
N ARG A 99 10.38 -9.42 7.84
CA ARG A 99 10.96 -8.98 6.55
C ARG A 99 10.07 -8.08 5.71
N PHE A 100 8.85 -7.82 6.16
CA PHE A 100 7.96 -6.90 5.50
C PHE A 100 7.93 -5.56 6.22
N VAL A 101 7.73 -4.50 5.45
CA VAL A 101 7.44 -3.16 5.93
C VAL A 101 6.17 -2.67 5.25
N VAL A 102 5.21 -2.18 6.03
CA VAL A 102 4.00 -1.52 5.52
C VAL A 102 4.20 -0.03 5.64
N ALA A 103 4.24 0.69 4.54
CA ALA A 103 4.51 2.13 4.52
C ALA A 103 3.48 2.89 3.69
N SER A 104 3.01 4.04 4.16
CA SER A 104 2.30 5.00 3.29
C SER A 104 3.29 5.56 2.26
N GLU A 105 2.81 6.01 1.09
CA GLU A 105 3.64 6.52 -0.01
C GLU A 105 4.75 7.49 0.46
N ARG A 106 4.45 8.40 1.40
CA ARG A 106 5.41 9.36 1.96
C ARG A 106 6.63 8.75 2.67
N TYR A 107 6.52 7.53 3.21
CA TYR A 107 7.61 6.87 3.96
C TYR A 107 8.40 5.86 3.12
N VAL A 108 7.95 5.55 1.90
CA VAL A 108 8.56 4.49 1.07
C VAL A 108 10.03 4.79 0.79
N GLU A 109 10.36 5.98 0.27
CA GLU A 109 11.75 6.29 -0.06
C GLU A 109 12.65 6.44 1.17
N ILE A 110 12.09 6.83 2.31
CA ILE A 110 12.82 6.93 3.59
C ILE A 110 13.21 5.52 4.06
N VAL A 111 12.26 4.59 4.09
CA VAL A 111 12.52 3.17 4.40
C VAL A 111 13.56 2.58 3.44
N LEU A 112 13.44 2.85 2.14
CA LEU A 112 14.39 2.34 1.15
C LEU A 112 15.76 2.98 1.28
N ALA A 113 15.86 4.27 1.61
CA ALA A 113 17.12 4.96 1.86
C ALA A 113 17.83 4.38 3.09
N ALA A 114 17.13 4.22 4.20
CA ALA A 114 17.64 3.59 5.42
C ALA A 114 18.18 2.18 5.13
N ALA A 115 17.39 1.34 4.45
CA ALA A 115 17.79 -0.01 4.08
C ALA A 115 19.00 -0.05 3.12
N ARG A 116 19.08 0.89 2.15
CA ARG A 116 20.23 1.02 1.23
C ARG A 116 21.51 1.46 1.94
N GLY A 117 21.39 2.15 3.07
CA GLY A 117 22.52 2.61 3.89
C GLY A 117 23.31 1.47 4.56
N ILE A 118 22.72 0.28 4.68
CA ILE A 118 23.33 -0.87 5.35
C ILE A 118 24.47 -1.45 4.49
N LYS A 119 25.65 -1.60 5.10
CA LYS A 119 26.89 -2.02 4.43
C LYS A 119 27.29 -3.45 4.79
N GLY A 120 28.18 -4.03 3.98
CA GLY A 120 28.83 -5.30 4.28
C GLY A 120 27.89 -6.52 4.24
N ALA A 121 28.15 -7.50 5.09
CA ALA A 121 27.43 -8.78 5.11
C ALA A 121 25.95 -8.67 5.54
N GLU A 122 25.61 -7.62 6.28
CA GLU A 122 24.25 -7.32 6.73
C GLU A 122 23.44 -6.52 5.71
N LYS A 123 24.03 -6.18 4.56
CA LYS A 123 23.30 -5.53 3.48
C LYS A 123 22.05 -6.33 3.11
N VAL A 124 20.94 -5.61 3.01
CA VAL A 124 19.65 -6.11 2.55
C VAL A 124 19.27 -5.47 1.22
N HIS A 125 18.33 -6.09 0.51
CA HIS A 125 17.73 -5.52 -0.68
C HIS A 125 16.23 -5.75 -0.63
N GLU A 126 15.48 -4.77 -1.13
CA GLU A 126 14.08 -4.94 -1.42
C GLU A 126 13.90 -5.96 -2.55
N LYS A 127 12.96 -6.90 -2.39
CA LYS A 127 12.45 -7.74 -3.47
C LYS A 127 11.37 -6.97 -4.20
N ARG A 128 11.78 -6.16 -5.18
CA ARG A 128 10.88 -5.26 -5.91
C ARG A 128 9.75 -6.01 -6.63
N GLU A 129 10.02 -7.22 -7.09
CA GLU A 129 9.02 -8.12 -7.69
C GLU A 129 7.89 -8.49 -6.71
N ASN A 130 8.13 -8.37 -5.42
CA ASN A 130 7.15 -8.65 -4.36
C ASN A 130 6.52 -7.39 -3.78
N ARG A 131 6.88 -6.19 -4.28
CA ARG A 131 6.26 -4.94 -3.84
C ARG A 131 4.76 -4.99 -4.13
N ARG A 132 3.94 -4.73 -3.12
CA ARG A 132 2.48 -4.67 -3.27
C ARG A 132 1.99 -3.27 -2.96
N GLU A 133 1.06 -2.78 -3.76
CA GLU A 133 0.39 -1.50 -3.54
C GLU A 133 -1.08 -1.74 -3.24
N ILE A 134 -1.55 -1.15 -2.16
CA ILE A 134 -2.94 -1.15 -1.72
C ILE A 134 -3.45 0.28 -1.84
N ALA A 135 -4.34 0.48 -2.79
CA ALA A 135 -5.06 1.73 -3.00
C ALA A 135 -6.50 1.41 -3.40
N ALA A 136 -7.37 2.43 -3.42
CA ALA A 136 -8.58 2.30 -4.23
C ALA A 136 -8.18 1.97 -5.67
N GLY A 137 -8.92 1.07 -6.30
CA GLY A 137 -8.59 0.52 -7.61
C GLY A 137 -7.74 -0.76 -7.58
N SER A 138 -7.15 -1.15 -6.45
CA SER A 138 -6.37 -2.41 -6.38
C SER A 138 -7.24 -3.64 -6.64
N ARG A 139 -6.73 -4.58 -7.45
CA ARG A 139 -7.34 -5.90 -7.63
C ARG A 139 -7.11 -6.78 -6.41
N VAL A 140 -8.15 -7.42 -5.94
CA VAL A 140 -8.14 -8.32 -4.78
C VAL A 140 -8.88 -9.61 -5.09
N GLU A 141 -8.52 -10.69 -4.41
CA GLU A 141 -9.27 -11.93 -4.33
C GLU A 141 -9.89 -12.04 -2.95
N VAL A 142 -11.18 -12.38 -2.93
CA VAL A 142 -11.91 -12.60 -1.69
C VAL A 142 -11.65 -14.02 -1.20
N THR A 143 -11.27 -14.18 0.06
CA THR A 143 -10.96 -15.49 0.65
C THR A 143 -11.45 -15.59 2.10
N GLY A 144 -11.63 -16.81 2.61
CA GLY A 144 -11.91 -17.06 4.03
C GLY A 144 -13.27 -16.60 4.56
N LEU A 145 -14.22 -16.17 3.72
CA LEU A 145 -15.55 -15.80 4.17
C LEU A 145 -16.32 -17.04 4.65
N VAL A 146 -16.87 -16.98 5.86
CA VAL A 146 -17.65 -18.09 6.46
C VAL A 146 -19.13 -17.99 6.09
N ASN A 147 -19.71 -16.80 6.16
CA ASN A 147 -21.15 -16.58 5.94
C ASN A 147 -21.56 -16.48 4.46
N LYS A 148 -20.61 -16.12 3.58
CA LYS A 148 -20.83 -15.95 2.13
C LYS A 148 -19.73 -16.67 1.36
N LYS A 149 -19.72 -18.00 1.44
CA LYS A 149 -18.66 -18.84 0.88
C LYS A 149 -18.59 -18.76 -0.64
N GLU A 150 -19.71 -18.45 -1.29
CA GLU A 150 -19.83 -18.25 -2.73
C GLU A 150 -19.00 -17.08 -3.26
N LEU A 151 -18.58 -16.17 -2.37
CA LEU A 151 -17.67 -15.08 -2.72
C LEU A 151 -16.20 -15.48 -2.63
N ASN A 152 -15.84 -16.59 -2.00
CA ASN A 152 -14.45 -17.02 -1.93
C ASN A 152 -13.94 -17.43 -3.32
N GLY A 153 -12.73 -16.98 -3.67
CA GLY A 153 -12.14 -17.15 -5.00
C GLY A 153 -12.59 -16.11 -6.03
N CYS A 154 -13.55 -15.25 -5.69
CA CYS A 154 -13.96 -14.17 -6.60
C CYS A 154 -12.95 -13.02 -6.60
N SER A 155 -12.61 -12.54 -7.79
CA SER A 155 -11.82 -11.31 -7.96
C SER A 155 -12.69 -10.06 -7.83
N GLY A 156 -12.13 -9.02 -7.22
CA GLY A 156 -12.76 -7.74 -6.99
C GLY A 156 -11.78 -6.58 -7.17
N VAL A 157 -12.34 -5.37 -7.18
CA VAL A 157 -11.58 -4.11 -7.17
C VAL A 157 -11.93 -3.37 -5.90
N VAL A 158 -10.92 -3.01 -5.13
CA VAL A 158 -11.09 -2.18 -3.93
C VAL A 158 -11.65 -0.83 -4.35
N LEU A 159 -12.74 -0.39 -3.73
CA LEU A 159 -13.31 0.94 -3.97
C LEU A 159 -12.85 1.94 -2.94
N ARG A 160 -13.06 1.62 -1.66
CA ARG A 160 -12.74 2.50 -0.53
C ARG A 160 -12.72 1.71 0.77
N TYR A 161 -12.02 2.22 1.77
CA TYR A 161 -12.13 1.70 3.12
C TYR A 161 -13.26 2.42 3.86
N VAL A 162 -14.20 1.67 4.43
CA VAL A 162 -15.30 2.24 5.21
C VAL A 162 -14.96 2.13 6.69
N GLN A 163 -14.44 3.22 7.24
CA GLN A 163 -13.92 3.29 8.60
C GLN A 163 -14.97 2.94 9.67
N SER A 164 -16.21 3.39 9.51
CA SER A 164 -17.31 3.12 10.44
C SER A 164 -17.65 1.63 10.60
N ARG A 165 -17.24 0.80 9.64
CA ARG A 165 -17.49 -0.65 9.63
C ARG A 165 -16.21 -1.48 9.67
N ALA A 166 -15.05 -0.83 9.71
CA ALA A 166 -13.72 -1.45 9.59
C ALA A 166 -13.61 -2.46 8.43
N ARG A 167 -14.24 -2.15 7.28
CA ARG A 167 -14.33 -3.04 6.12
C ARG A 167 -13.99 -2.32 4.84
N TRP A 168 -13.43 -3.04 3.89
CA TRP A 168 -13.23 -2.58 2.51
C TRP A 168 -14.53 -2.74 1.72
N ALA A 169 -14.96 -1.69 1.05
CA ALA A 169 -15.92 -1.78 -0.03
C ALA A 169 -15.18 -2.31 -1.27
N VAL A 170 -15.58 -3.49 -1.73
CA VAL A 170 -14.99 -4.16 -2.89
C VAL A 170 -16.07 -4.37 -3.93
N ARG A 171 -15.80 -3.96 -5.17
CA ARG A 171 -16.64 -4.28 -6.32
C ARG A 171 -16.20 -5.60 -6.91
N ILE A 172 -17.02 -6.63 -6.79
CA ILE A 172 -16.76 -7.94 -7.39
C ILE A 172 -16.81 -7.81 -8.92
N ILE A 173 -15.83 -8.37 -9.62
CA ILE A 173 -15.70 -8.20 -11.08
C ILE A 173 -16.80 -8.97 -11.82
N ALA A 174 -17.15 -10.17 -11.34
CA ALA A 174 -18.08 -11.07 -12.02
C ALA A 174 -19.51 -10.51 -12.15
N ASP A 175 -20.02 -9.88 -11.09
CA ASP A 175 -21.41 -9.42 -10.99
C ASP A 175 -21.52 -7.91 -10.72
N LYS A 176 -20.38 -7.19 -10.67
CA LYS A 176 -20.27 -5.74 -10.42
C LYS A 176 -20.86 -5.26 -9.09
N ARG A 177 -21.21 -6.16 -8.17
CA ARG A 177 -21.81 -5.76 -6.89
C ARG A 177 -20.77 -5.24 -5.92
N GLU A 178 -21.14 -4.24 -5.12
CA GLU A 178 -20.34 -3.77 -4.00
C GLU A 178 -20.62 -4.65 -2.77
N VAL A 179 -19.54 -5.16 -2.15
CA VAL A 179 -19.59 -5.94 -0.92
C VAL A 179 -18.61 -5.39 0.10
N MET A 180 -19.01 -5.48 1.36
CA MET A 180 -18.22 -5.01 2.50
C MET A 180 -17.47 -6.18 3.11
N ILE A 181 -16.16 -6.23 2.88
CA ILE A 181 -15.31 -7.38 3.22
C ILE A 181 -14.29 -6.97 4.28
N LEU A 182 -14.08 -7.84 5.27
CA LEU A 182 -13.03 -7.62 6.26
C LEU A 182 -11.65 -7.70 5.57
N PRO A 183 -10.68 -6.89 5.97
CA PRO A 183 -9.38 -6.90 5.30
C PRO A 183 -8.67 -8.26 5.35
N GLU A 184 -8.84 -9.04 6.43
CA GLU A 184 -8.29 -10.40 6.55
C GLU A 184 -8.83 -11.38 5.51
N ASN A 185 -9.99 -11.06 4.94
CA ASN A 185 -10.66 -11.82 3.88
C ASN A 185 -10.28 -11.34 2.47
N LEU A 186 -9.32 -10.41 2.35
CA LEU A 186 -8.83 -9.92 1.07
C LEU A 186 -7.37 -10.30 0.90
N ARG A 187 -7.09 -10.94 -0.23
CA ARG A 187 -5.74 -11.10 -0.74
C ARG A 187 -5.55 -10.15 -1.90
N LEU A 188 -4.42 -9.47 -1.98
CA LEU A 188 -4.08 -8.74 -3.19
C LEU A 188 -3.96 -9.76 -4.32
N GLY A 189 -4.75 -9.57 -5.37
CA GLY A 189 -4.59 -10.36 -6.59
C GLY A 189 -3.28 -9.96 -7.26
N ASP A 190 -2.70 -10.85 -8.05
CA ASP A 190 -1.53 -10.52 -8.85
C ASP A 190 -1.83 -9.24 -9.65
N ASN A 191 -1.09 -8.18 -9.35
CA ASN A 191 -1.24 -6.91 -10.02
C ASN A 191 -0.62 -7.09 -11.41
N GLU A 192 -1.42 -7.56 -12.36
CA GLU A 192 -1.03 -7.74 -13.76
C GLU A 192 -0.63 -6.41 -14.45
N LEU A 193 -0.70 -5.29 -13.71
CA LEU A 193 -0.24 -3.96 -14.12
C LEU A 193 1.18 -3.59 -13.65
N LEU A 194 1.89 -4.45 -12.90
CA LEU A 194 3.35 -4.49 -13.03
C LEU A 194 3.63 -5.16 -14.36
N VAL A 195 3.56 -4.36 -15.43
CA VAL A 195 4.02 -4.73 -16.76
C VAL A 195 5.42 -5.29 -16.58
N LYS A 196 5.48 -6.62 -16.58
CA LYS A 196 6.68 -7.39 -16.75
C LYS A 196 7.45 -6.70 -17.87
N ASN A 197 8.75 -6.51 -17.67
CA ASN A 197 9.71 -6.42 -18.76
C ASN A 197 9.51 -7.65 -19.66
N THR A 198 8.48 -7.60 -20.48
CA THR A 198 8.12 -8.60 -21.46
C THR A 198 9.06 -8.30 -22.59
N PHE A 199 10.27 -8.86 -22.46
CA PHE A 199 11.06 -9.19 -23.63
C PHE A 199 10.15 -10.06 -24.50
N ILE A 200 9.56 -9.44 -25.53
CA ILE A 200 8.91 -10.19 -26.60
C ILE A 200 10.06 -10.96 -27.27
N HIS A 201 10.19 -12.24 -26.93
CA HIS A 201 11.04 -13.14 -27.69
C HIS A 201 10.36 -13.40 -29.03
N ILE A 202 10.61 -12.51 -30.00
CA ILE A 202 10.25 -12.74 -31.39
C ILE A 202 11.11 -13.91 -31.87
N GLN A 203 10.51 -15.09 -32.05
CA GLN A 203 11.18 -16.20 -32.73
C GLN A 203 11.63 -15.70 -34.11
N PRO A 204 12.92 -15.84 -34.49
CA PRO A 204 13.33 -15.52 -35.84
C PRO A 204 12.50 -16.36 -36.80
N ARG A 205 11.81 -15.68 -37.71
CA ARG A 205 11.00 -16.29 -38.76
C ARG A 205 11.92 -17.21 -39.56
N SER A 206 11.71 -18.52 -39.45
CA SER A 206 12.38 -19.50 -40.29
C SER A 206 12.10 -19.12 -41.75
N MET A 207 13.15 -18.71 -42.47
CA MET A 207 13.05 -18.49 -43.91
C MET A 207 12.90 -19.87 -44.55
N ALA A 208 11.66 -20.24 -44.88
CA ALA A 208 11.42 -21.27 -45.86
C ALA A 208 12.06 -20.79 -47.18
N SER A 209 13.14 -21.43 -47.56
CA SER A 209 13.75 -21.30 -48.88
C SER A 209 12.71 -21.72 -49.92
N VAL A 210 12.17 -20.75 -50.65
CA VAL A 210 11.38 -21.02 -51.85
C VAL A 210 12.36 -21.43 -52.94
N SER A 211 12.48 -22.74 -53.15
CA SER A 211 13.13 -23.29 -54.34
C SER A 211 12.21 -23.05 -55.53
N VAL A 212 12.60 -22.13 -56.42
CA VAL A 212 11.94 -21.94 -57.71
C VAL A 212 12.35 -23.09 -58.63
N SER A 213 11.44 -24.02 -58.89
CA SER A 213 11.62 -25.01 -59.94
C SER A 213 11.41 -24.34 -61.30
N ALA A 214 12.50 -24.19 -62.06
CA ALA A 214 12.45 -23.76 -63.45
C ALA A 214 11.78 -24.85 -64.29
N GLN A 215 10.69 -24.48 -64.95
CA GLN A 215 9.97 -25.31 -65.90
C GLN A 215 10.48 -24.93 -67.29
N THR A 216 11.27 -25.82 -67.92
CA THR A 216 11.75 -25.65 -69.29
C THR A 216 10.93 -26.57 -70.19
N CYS A 217 10.41 -26.00 -71.27
CA CYS A 217 9.77 -26.70 -72.39
C CYS A 217 10.75 -27.60 -73.15
#